data_AF-A0AAW4MXP2-F1
#
_entry.id   AF-A0AAW4MXP2-F1
#
_cell.length_a   1.000
_cell.length_b   1.000
_cell.length_c   1.000
_cell.angle_alpha   90.00
_cell.angle_beta   90.00
_cell.angle_gamma   90.00
#
_symmetry.space_group_name_H-M   'P 1'
#
loop_
_entity.id
_entity.type
_entity.pdbx_description
1 polymer ?
#
loop_
_entity_poly.entity_id
_entity_poly.type
_entity_poly.pdbx_seq_one_letter_code
_entity_poly.pdbx_strand_id
1 'polypeptide(L)'
;MERQIFFAEKPQPMDWGKKKIVPLNINEEPYIEDGKKKTGYRADLVKKVDEPLTVDNIVLAATNEEFGEDAQKRIMLKFAKQGDAEVEKYKAFVAEVTQAALAAGYVYATEDDKSE
;
A
#
# COMPACT_ATOMS: atom_id res chain seq x y z
N MET A 1 -7.49 -0.91 0.39
CA MET A 1 -6.51 0.07 0.87
C MET A 1 -7.27 1.33 1.26
N GLU A 2 -6.97 1.94 2.40
CA GLU A 2 -7.59 3.23 2.76
C GLU A 2 -6.77 4.38 2.18
N ARG A 3 -7.42 5.42 1.69
CA ARG A 3 -6.77 6.53 0.99
C ARG A 3 -6.87 7.83 1.79
N GLN A 4 -5.79 8.60 1.81
CA GLN A 4 -5.75 9.98 2.33
C GLN A 4 -6.29 10.14 3.76
N ILE A 5 -5.93 9.21 4.64
CA ILE A 5 -6.26 9.26 6.07
C ILE A 5 -5.40 10.34 6.74
N PHE A 6 -6.03 11.17 7.58
CA PHE A 6 -5.37 12.26 8.28
C PHE A 6 -4.69 11.80 9.57
N PHE A 7 -3.50 12.34 9.83
CA PHE A 7 -2.73 12.15 11.05
C PHE A 7 -2.16 13.48 11.55
N ALA A 8 -2.18 13.68 12.87
CA ALA A 8 -1.56 14.85 13.50
C ALA A 8 -0.01 14.79 13.48
N GLU A 9 0.54 13.58 13.42
CA GLU A 9 1.98 13.31 13.37
C GLU A 9 2.30 12.45 12.12
N LYS A 10 3.56 12.46 11.69
CA LYS A 10 3.98 11.70 10.50
C LYS A 10 3.76 10.21 10.75
N PRO A 11 2.85 9.54 10.02
CA PRO A 11 2.52 8.15 10.31
C PRO A 11 3.72 7.25 10.02
N GLN A 12 3.91 6.26 10.89
CA GLN A 12 4.90 5.18 10.75
C GLN A 12 4.18 3.85 10.60
N PRO A 13 4.85 2.76 10.19
CA PRO A 13 4.27 1.43 10.24
C PRO A 13 3.72 1.12 11.63
N MET A 14 2.46 0.68 11.69
CA MET A 14 1.74 0.38 12.94
C MET A 14 1.48 -1.12 13.06
N ASP A 15 1.40 -1.63 14.28
CA ASP A 15 1.08 -3.04 14.52
C ASP A 15 -0.38 -3.38 14.18
N TRP A 16 -0.56 -4.55 13.56
CA TRP A 16 -1.84 -5.21 13.31
C TRP A 16 -1.73 -6.68 13.72
N GLY A 17 -1.74 -6.95 15.02
CA GLY A 17 -1.50 -8.31 15.54
C GLY A 17 -0.10 -8.79 15.15
N LYS A 18 0.00 -9.85 14.33
CA LYS A 18 1.27 -10.37 13.79
C LYS A 18 1.68 -9.75 12.45
N LYS A 19 0.93 -8.74 11.98
CA LYS A 19 1.12 -8.04 10.72
C LYS A 19 1.29 -6.54 10.96
N LYS A 20 1.46 -5.75 9.90
CA LYS A 20 1.55 -4.28 9.99
C LYS A 20 0.47 -3.58 9.17
N ILE A 21 0.21 -2.32 9.54
CA ILE A 21 -0.36 -1.29 8.68
C ILE A 21 0.80 -0.43 8.17
N VAL A 22 0.91 -0.27 6.86
CA VAL A 22 1.98 0.51 6.22
C VAL A 22 1.40 1.79 5.62
N PRO A 23 1.83 2.98 6.11
CA PRO A 23 1.48 4.25 5.48
C PRO A 23 2.33 4.51 4.23
N LEU A 24 1.68 4.86 3.13
CA LEU A 24 2.28 5.25 1.85
C LEU A 24 1.78 6.63 1.41
N ASN A 25 2.41 7.25 0.41
CA ASN A 25 1.99 8.54 -0.15
C ASN A 25 1.76 9.63 0.92
N ILE A 26 2.69 9.75 1.87
CA ILE A 26 2.58 10.68 3.00
C ILE A 26 2.82 12.12 2.50
N ASN A 27 1.79 12.96 2.61
CA ASN A 27 1.85 14.37 2.25
C ASN A 27 1.57 15.26 3.46
N GLU A 28 2.27 16.38 3.58
CA GLU A 28 2.00 17.40 4.60
C GLU A 28 0.77 18.23 4.24
N GLU A 29 -0.11 18.47 5.21
CA GLU A 29 -1.29 19.31 5.06
C GLU A 29 -1.38 20.28 6.25
N PRO A 30 -1.50 21.60 6.04
CA PRO A 30 -1.73 22.53 7.13
C PRO A 30 -3.14 22.33 7.71
N TYR A 31 -3.25 22.23 9.03
CA TYR A 31 -4.53 22.17 9.73
C TYR A 31 -4.57 23.13 10.91
N ILE A 32 -5.77 23.43 11.41
CA ILE A 32 -5.96 24.30 12.57
C ILE A 32 -6.38 23.45 13.77
N GLU A 33 -5.61 23.54 14.85
CA GLU A 33 -5.91 22.90 16.12
C GLU A 33 -5.78 23.95 17.22
N ASP A 34 -6.83 24.10 18.04
CA ASP A 34 -6.90 25.12 19.10
C ASP A 34 -6.57 26.55 18.60
N GLY A 35 -7.02 26.88 17.39
CA GLY A 35 -6.79 28.19 16.76
C GLY A 35 -5.34 28.42 16.27
N LYS A 36 -4.46 27.42 16.36
CA LYS A 36 -3.07 27.49 15.87
C LYS A 36 -2.92 26.66 14.60
N LYS A 37 -2.19 27.19 13.61
CA LYS A 37 -1.78 26.42 12.43
C LYS A 37 -0.74 25.38 12.84
N LYS A 38 -0.99 24.12 12.50
CA LYS A 38 -0.10 22.98 12.68
C LYS A 38 0.07 22.24 11.34
N THR A 39 1.12 21.44 11.25
CA THR A 39 1.33 20.53 10.11
C THR A 39 0.77 19.16 10.48
N GLY A 40 -0.20 18.69 9.71
CA GLY A 40 -0.70 17.33 9.74
C GLY A 40 -0.25 16.58 8.50
N TYR A 41 -0.65 15.33 8.39
CA TYR A 41 -0.23 14.44 7.32
C TYR A 41 -1.41 13.67 6.75
N ARG A 42 -1.45 13.52 5.43
CA ARG A 42 -2.36 12.62 4.73
C ARG A 42 -1.56 11.45 4.19
N ALA A 43 -2.02 10.23 4.47
CA ALA A 43 -1.36 9.03 3.99
C ALA A 43 -2.38 8.00 3.51
N ASP A 44 -1.98 7.19 2.55
CA ASP A 44 -2.71 5.98 2.21
C ASP A 44 -2.25 4.83 3.13
N LEU A 45 -3.15 3.94 3.53
CA LEU A 45 -2.86 2.85 4.45
C LEU A 45 -3.07 1.50 3.78
N VAL A 46 -2.02 0.70 3.74
CA VAL A 46 -2.06 -0.71 3.36
C VAL A 46 -2.12 -1.54 4.63
N LYS A 47 -3.20 -2.31 4.83
CA LYS A 47 -3.40 -3.11 6.04
C LYS A 47 -2.95 -4.55 5.84
N LYS A 48 -2.69 -5.25 6.95
CA LYS A 48 -2.40 -6.70 6.97
C LYS A 48 -1.17 -7.07 6.13
N VAL A 49 -0.16 -6.22 6.14
CA VAL A 49 1.13 -6.48 5.48
C VAL A 49 1.94 -7.45 6.32
N ASP A 50 2.41 -8.53 5.70
CA ASP A 50 3.30 -9.49 6.35
C ASP A 50 4.70 -8.91 6.50
N GLU A 51 5.38 -9.26 7.61
CA GLU A 51 6.80 -8.97 7.79
C GLU A 51 7.64 -10.04 7.07
N PRO A 52 8.82 -9.69 6.51
CA PRO A 52 9.43 -8.36 6.47
C PRO A 52 8.66 -7.37 5.57
N LEU A 53 8.73 -6.08 5.88
CA LEU A 53 8.05 -5.02 5.11
C LEU A 53 8.75 -4.75 3.78
N THR A 54 8.54 -5.65 2.84
CA THR A 54 9.07 -5.58 1.47
C THR A 54 8.05 -4.98 0.52
N VAL A 55 8.52 -4.48 -0.62
CA VAL A 55 7.64 -4.01 -1.71
C VAL A 55 6.63 -5.09 -2.10
N ASP A 56 7.08 -6.35 -2.21
CA ASP A 56 6.23 -7.47 -2.61
C ASP A 56 5.11 -7.74 -1.60
N ASN A 57 5.43 -7.77 -0.30
CA ASN A 57 4.45 -7.99 0.77
C ASN A 57 3.43 -6.83 0.85
N ILE A 58 3.89 -5.59 0.65
CA ILE A 58 3.02 -4.41 0.62
C ILE A 58 2.07 -4.47 -0.57
N VAL A 59 2.60 -4.73 -1.78
CA VAL A 59 1.79 -4.83 -3.01
C VAL A 59 0.78 -5.96 -2.89
N LEU A 60 1.19 -7.14 -2.40
CA LEU A 60 0.31 -8.28 -2.19
C LEU A 60 -0.83 -7.97 -1.21
N ALA A 61 -0.52 -7.33 -0.09
CA ALA A 61 -1.54 -6.93 0.88
C ALA A 61 -2.53 -5.92 0.27
N ALA A 62 -2.02 -4.94 -0.48
CA ALA A 62 -2.84 -3.93 -1.15
C ALA A 62 -3.77 -4.55 -2.21
N THR A 63 -3.26 -5.46 -3.06
CA THR A 63 -4.06 -6.12 -4.10
C THR A 63 -5.09 -7.09 -3.51
N ASN A 64 -4.75 -7.76 -2.41
CA ASN A 64 -5.68 -8.62 -1.68
C ASN A 64 -6.85 -7.80 -1.11
N GLU A 65 -6.58 -6.60 -0.59
CA GLU A 65 -7.62 -5.73 -0.05
C GLU A 65 -8.49 -5.09 -1.15
N GLU A 66 -7.89 -4.66 -2.27
CA GLU A 66 -8.61 -3.97 -3.36
C GLU A 66 -9.43 -4.91 -4.25
N PHE A 67 -8.89 -6.09 -4.58
CA PHE A 67 -9.50 -6.98 -5.58
C PHE A 67 -10.06 -8.27 -4.96
N GLY A 68 -9.46 -8.77 -3.87
CA GLY A 68 -9.75 -10.11 -3.35
C GLY A 68 -9.27 -11.24 -4.26
N GLU A 69 -9.12 -12.44 -3.70
CA GLU A 69 -8.49 -13.58 -4.40
C GLU A 69 -9.22 -14.00 -5.68
N ASP A 70 -10.56 -14.02 -5.66
CA ASP A 70 -11.33 -14.49 -6.81
C ASP A 70 -11.23 -13.53 -8.01
N ALA A 71 -11.16 -12.22 -7.76
CA ALA A 71 -10.92 -11.27 -8.84
C ALA A 71 -9.51 -11.41 -9.40
N GLN A 72 -8.50 -11.58 -8.53
CA GLN A 72 -7.13 -11.82 -8.98
C GLN A 72 -7.01 -13.07 -9.85
N LYS A 73 -7.66 -14.18 -9.49
CA LYS A 73 -7.72 -15.40 -10.33
C LYS A 73 -8.32 -15.10 -11.71
N ARG A 74 -9.44 -14.35 -11.78
CA ARG A 74 -10.06 -13.96 -13.06
C ARG A 74 -9.17 -13.04 -13.89
N ILE A 75 -8.50 -12.08 -13.25
CA ILE A 75 -7.53 -11.19 -13.89
C ILE A 75 -6.40 -12.02 -14.51
N MET A 76 -5.86 -13.00 -13.79
CA MET A 76 -4.81 -13.90 -14.31
C MET A 76 -5.27 -14.69 -15.54
N LEU A 77 -6.51 -15.18 -15.57
CA LEU A 77 -7.07 -15.86 -16.76
C LEU A 77 -7.20 -14.94 -17.98
N LYS A 78 -7.33 -13.63 -17.74
CA LYS A 78 -7.46 -12.61 -18.78
C LYS A 78 -6.15 -11.93 -19.12
N PHE A 79 -5.07 -12.19 -18.39
CA PHE A 79 -3.82 -11.43 -18.48
C PHE A 79 -3.16 -11.47 -19.88
N ALA A 80 -3.33 -12.59 -20.60
CA ALA A 80 -2.84 -12.75 -21.97
C ALA A 80 -3.77 -12.12 -23.03
N LYS A 81 -4.98 -11.68 -22.65
CA LYS A 81 -5.91 -11.01 -23.56
C LYS A 81 -5.53 -9.53 -23.62
N GLN A 82 -5.29 -9.02 -24.83
CA GLN A 82 -5.00 -7.60 -25.02
C GLN A 82 -6.27 -6.76 -24.76
N GLY A 83 -6.09 -5.64 -24.05
CA GLY A 83 -7.15 -4.63 -23.86
C GLY A 83 -8.22 -4.96 -22.82
N ASP A 84 -8.00 -5.94 -21.93
CA ASP A 84 -8.95 -6.21 -20.84
C ASP A 84 -8.87 -5.12 -19.76
N ALA A 85 -9.98 -4.43 -19.53
CA ALA A 85 -10.04 -3.31 -18.59
C ALA A 85 -9.76 -3.70 -17.13
N GLU A 86 -10.09 -4.94 -16.73
CA GLU A 86 -9.84 -5.45 -15.37
C GLU A 86 -8.33 -5.66 -15.16
N VAL A 87 -7.65 -6.21 -16.18
CA VAL A 87 -6.20 -6.38 -16.21
C VAL A 87 -5.47 -5.04 -16.18
N GLU A 88 -5.90 -4.07 -16.98
CA GLU A 88 -5.26 -2.74 -17.02
C GLU A 88 -5.46 -1.98 -15.69
N LYS A 89 -6.66 -2.05 -15.08
CA LYS A 89 -6.89 -1.48 -13.74
C LYS A 89 -5.97 -2.12 -12.70
N TYR A 90 -5.83 -3.45 -12.74
CA TYR A 90 -4.95 -4.17 -11.82
C TYR A 90 -3.48 -3.75 -11.99
N LYS A 91 -2.98 -3.70 -13.23
CA LYS A 91 -1.60 -3.27 -13.51
C LYS A 91 -1.34 -1.84 -13.03
N ALA A 92 -2.28 -0.92 -13.28
CA ALA A 92 -2.16 0.47 -12.85
C ALA A 92 -2.10 0.57 -11.31
N PHE A 93 -2.96 -0.16 -10.60
CA PHE A 93 -2.95 -0.21 -9.14
C PHE A 93 -1.65 -0.81 -8.59
N VAL A 94 -1.18 -1.92 -9.15
CA VAL A 94 0.10 -2.52 -8.76
C VAL A 94 1.25 -1.53 -8.97
N ALA A 95 1.32 -0.88 -10.12
CA ALA A 95 2.36 0.10 -10.41
C ALA A 95 2.33 1.29 -9.44
N GLU A 96 1.13 1.79 -9.11
CA GLU A 96 0.93 2.87 -8.15
C GLU A 96 1.46 2.49 -6.76
N VAL A 97 1.06 1.33 -6.23
CA VAL A 97 1.49 0.87 -4.90
C VAL A 97 2.98 0.57 -4.87
N THR A 98 3.53 -0.05 -5.93
CA THR A 98 4.97 -0.30 -6.06
C THR A 98 5.77 1.00 -6.03
N GLN A 99 5.36 2.00 -6.79
CA GLN A 99 6.04 3.30 -6.81
C GLN A 99 5.96 3.99 -5.44
N ALA A 100 4.80 3.94 -4.79
CA ALA A 100 4.61 4.50 -3.46
C ALA A 100 5.48 3.79 -2.39
N ALA A 101 5.59 2.46 -2.45
CA ALA A 101 6.42 1.67 -1.54
C ALA A 101 7.92 1.97 -1.74
N LEU A 102 8.38 2.06 -3.00
CA LEU A 102 9.76 2.44 -3.31
C LEU A 102 10.08 3.87 -2.86
N ALA A 103 9.14 4.81 -3.06
CA ALA A 103 9.30 6.20 -2.60
C ALA A 103 9.33 6.31 -1.07
N ALA A 104 8.68 5.39 -0.35
CA ALA A 104 8.75 5.26 1.10
C ALA A 104 10.04 4.59 1.60
N GLY A 105 10.89 4.08 0.70
CA GLY A 105 12.19 3.48 1.02
C GLY A 105 12.18 1.97 1.25
N TYR A 106 11.07 1.28 0.94
CA TYR A 106 11.01 -0.18 1.01
C TYR A 106 11.77 -0.82 -0.16
N VAL A 107 12.30 -2.02 0.07
CA VAL A 107 13.04 -2.81 -0.91
C VAL A 107 12.29 -4.09 -1.27
N TYR A 108 12.60 -4.67 -2.42
CA TYR A 108 12.10 -6.00 -2.80
C TYR A 108 12.67 -7.06 -1.86
N ALA A 109 11.93 -8.16 -1.68
CA ALA A 109 12.44 -9.28 -0.91
C ALA A 109 13.68 -9.86 -1.60
N THR A 110 14.76 -10.01 -0.86
CA THR A 110 15.93 -10.77 -1.30
C THR A 110 15.71 -12.26 -1.04
N GLU A 111 16.51 -13.14 -1.66
CA GLU A 111 16.37 -14.59 -1.45
C GLU A 111 16.55 -14.99 0.02
N ASP A 112 17.30 -14.20 0.80
CA ASP A 112 17.52 -14.43 2.23
C ASP A 112 16.28 -14.13 3.09
N ASP A 113 15.41 -13.21 2.65
CA ASP A 113 14.21 -12.75 3.38
C ASP A 113 13.05 -13.77 3.36
N LYS A 114 13.17 -14.87 2.62
CA LYS A 114 12.13 -15.91 2.49
C LYS A 114 12.29 -17.06 3.50
N SER A 115 13.23 -16.94 4.42
CA SER A 115 13.60 -17.99 5.36
C SER A 115 13.25 -17.58 6.79
N GLU A 116 12.04 -17.91 7.25
CA GLU A 116 11.70 -18.20 8.66
C GLU A 116 10.31 -18.84 8.78
#